data_AF-A0A923Q563-F1
#
_entry.id   AF-A0A923Q563-F1
#
_cell.length_a   1.000
_cell.length_b   1.000
_cell.length_c   1.000
_cell.angle_alpha   90.00
_cell.angle_beta   90.00
_cell.angle_gamma   90.00
#
_symmetry.space_group_name_H-M   'P 1'
#
loop_
_entity.id
_entity.type
_entity.pdbx_description
1 polymer ?
#
loop_
_entity_poly.entity_id
_entity_poly.type
_entity_poly.pdbx_seq_one_letter_code
_entity_poly.pdbx_strand_id
1 'polypeptide(L)'
;MGIFVLSMGLGSWKFGSTTEAVRALKKVLLLSAIFLSLAFFTIRLSIMNPQFHWLLLPQLILIGAVGFFSGAELPLLAKLSSPERKENNIAQVLIWDYLGMAFGSLFFGFYILQTWGVYITFALLLGSHALLLIWAFLHTPRQDAHI
;
A
#
# COMPACT_ATOMS: atom_id res chain seq x y z
N MET A 1 0.76 9.51 12.51
CA MET A 1 1.10 8.07 12.57
C MET A 1 0.03 7.21 13.25
N GLY A 2 -0.55 7.61 14.39
CA GLY A 2 -1.57 6.79 15.09
C GLY A 2 -2.77 6.36 14.23
N ILE A 3 -3.39 7.28 13.47
CA ILE A 3 -4.51 6.96 12.55
C ILE A 3 -4.09 5.93 11.49
N PHE A 4 -2.92 6.11 10.88
CA PHE A 4 -2.41 5.20 9.85
C PHE A 4 -2.26 3.76 10.40
N VAL A 5 -1.59 3.61 11.54
CA VAL A 5 -1.35 2.29 12.17
C VAL A 5 -2.66 1.65 12.62
N LEU A 6 -3.58 2.42 13.20
CA LEU A 6 -4.90 1.92 13.60
C LEU A 6 -5.70 1.45 12.38
N SER A 7 -5.72 2.23 11.31
CA SER A 7 -6.39 1.87 10.06
C SER A 7 -5.76 0.63 9.42
N MET A 8 -4.43 0.48 9.48
CA MET A 8 -3.72 -0.70 9.03
C MET A 8 -4.16 -1.97 9.78
N GLY A 9 -4.31 -1.89 11.10
CA GLY A 9 -4.88 -2.99 11.89
C GLY A 9 -6.30 -3.38 11.44
N LEU A 10 -7.16 -2.39 11.18
CA LEU A 10 -8.53 -2.61 10.69
C LEU A 10 -8.57 -3.25 9.30
N GLY A 11 -7.69 -2.81 8.39
CA GLY A 11 -7.55 -3.38 7.05
C GLY A 11 -7.13 -4.84 7.09
N SER A 12 -6.10 -5.14 7.88
CA SER A 12 -5.61 -6.51 8.07
C SER A 12 -6.70 -7.44 8.60
N TRP A 13 -7.43 -6.99 9.63
CA TRP A 13 -8.53 -7.75 10.20
C TRP A 13 -9.66 -8.01 9.19
N LYS A 14 -10.07 -6.99 8.42
CA LYS A 14 -11.18 -7.11 7.46
C LYS A 14 -10.87 -8.09 6.33
N PHE A 15 -9.65 -8.09 5.80
CA PHE A 15 -9.25 -8.93 4.67
C PHE A 15 -8.61 -10.27 5.08
N GLY A 16 -8.35 -10.45 6.38
CA GLY A 16 -7.87 -11.70 6.97
C GLY A 16 -8.77 -12.91 6.70
N SER A 17 -10.07 -12.72 6.50
CA SER A 17 -11.04 -13.79 6.21
C SER A 17 -11.49 -13.90 4.74
N THR A 18 -11.05 -13.01 3.85
CA THR A 18 -11.46 -13.02 2.44
C THR A 18 -10.96 -14.26 1.68
N THR A 19 -11.86 -14.93 0.95
CA THR A 19 -11.55 -16.11 0.10
C THR A 19 -11.07 -15.72 -1.30
N GLU A 20 -11.48 -14.55 -1.80
CA GLU A 20 -11.10 -14.04 -3.13
C GLU A 20 -9.81 -13.20 -3.12
N ALA A 21 -8.71 -13.80 -2.65
CA ALA A 21 -7.46 -13.07 -2.35
C ALA A 21 -6.92 -12.25 -3.55
N VAL A 22 -6.91 -12.81 -4.76
CA VAL A 22 -6.40 -12.12 -5.97
C VAL A 22 -7.26 -10.92 -6.35
N ARG A 23 -8.59 -11.08 -6.38
CA ARG A 23 -9.52 -10.01 -6.76
C ARG A 23 -9.49 -8.88 -5.73
N ALA A 24 -9.44 -9.24 -4.45
CA ALA A 24 -9.30 -8.29 -3.36
C ALA A 24 -7.97 -7.54 -3.45
N LEU A 25 -6.84 -8.24 -3.71
CA LEU A 25 -5.53 -7.61 -3.83
C LEU A 25 -5.49 -6.58 -4.95
N LYS A 26 -6.02 -6.91 -6.14
CA LYS A 26 -6.10 -5.94 -7.25
C LYS A 26 -6.87 -4.67 -6.88
N LYS A 27 -8.02 -4.83 -6.21
CA LYS A 27 -8.83 -3.70 -5.75
C LYS A 27 -8.09 -2.88 -4.70
N VAL A 28 -7.45 -3.55 -3.74
CA VAL A 28 -6.66 -2.91 -2.68
C VAL A 28 -5.51 -2.11 -3.27
N LEU A 29 -4.71 -2.69 -4.18
CA LEU A 29 -3.60 -2.01 -4.85
C LEU A 29 -4.04 -0.81 -5.71
N LEU A 30 -5.18 -0.93 -6.40
CA LEU A 30 -5.74 0.17 -7.19
C LEU A 30 -6.20 1.31 -6.28
N LEU A 31 -6.94 0.99 -5.21
CA LEU A 31 -7.43 1.98 -4.28
C LEU A 31 -6.28 2.61 -3.50
N SER A 32 -5.29 1.84 -3.03
CA SER A 32 -4.11 2.40 -2.34
C SER A 32 -3.37 3.40 -3.23
N ALA A 33 -3.16 3.09 -4.51
CA ALA A 33 -2.55 4.02 -5.47
C ALA A 33 -3.37 5.32 -5.66
N ILE A 34 -4.69 5.21 -5.78
CA ILE A 34 -5.59 6.38 -5.91
C ILE A 34 -5.56 7.24 -4.64
N PHE A 35 -5.74 6.64 -3.47
CA PHE A 35 -5.77 7.34 -2.19
C PHE A 35 -4.41 7.96 -1.84
N LEU A 36 -3.30 7.27 -2.15
CA LEU A 36 -1.96 7.80 -2.00
C LEU A 36 -1.72 9.01 -2.92
N SER A 37 -2.20 8.94 -4.17
CA SER A 37 -2.11 10.05 -5.11
C SER A 37 -2.89 11.28 -4.62
N LEU A 38 -4.11 11.07 -4.14
CA LEU A 38 -4.94 12.12 -3.55
C LEU A 38 -4.31 12.70 -2.27
N ALA A 39 -3.77 11.85 -1.39
CA ALA A 39 -3.11 12.30 -0.17
C ALA A 39 -1.92 13.22 -0.50
N PHE A 40 -1.08 12.82 -1.47
CA PHE A 40 0.05 13.62 -1.88
C PHE A 40 -0.38 14.92 -2.57
N PHE A 41 -1.37 14.85 -3.46
CA PHE A 41 -1.92 16.03 -4.13
C PHE A 41 -2.45 17.06 -3.14
N THR A 42 -3.22 16.62 -2.14
CA THR A 42 -3.77 17.51 -1.11
C THR A 42 -2.69 18.07 -0.19
N ILE A 43 -1.68 17.28 0.21
CA ILE A 43 -0.51 17.76 0.96
C ILE A 43 0.23 18.84 0.15
N ARG A 44 0.48 18.57 -1.13
CA ARG A 44 1.16 19.52 -2.03
C ARG A 44 0.38 20.82 -2.14
N LEU A 45 -0.93 20.73 -2.34
CA LEU A 45 -1.81 21.87 -2.47
C LEU A 45 -1.77 22.76 -1.22
N SER A 46 -1.78 22.16 -0.02
CA SER A 46 -1.62 22.88 1.25
C SER A 46 -0.25 23.52 1.44
N ILE A 47 0.84 22.87 1.02
CA ILE A 47 2.19 23.44 1.11
C ILE A 47 2.34 24.65 0.19
N MET A 48 1.81 24.60 -1.03
CA MET A 48 1.90 25.71 -1.99
C MET A 48 0.96 26.86 -1.65
N ASN A 49 -0.14 26.58 -0.96
CA ASN A 49 -1.20 27.55 -0.67
C ASN A 49 -1.60 27.41 0.81
N PRO A 50 -0.94 28.16 1.72
CA PRO A 50 -1.19 28.08 3.17
C PRO A 50 -2.64 28.38 3.57
N GLN A 51 -3.39 29.08 2.72
CA GLN A 51 -4.83 29.34 2.85
C GLN A 51 -5.69 28.07 2.83
N PHE A 52 -5.18 26.94 2.34
CA PHE A 52 -5.88 25.65 2.35
C PHE A 52 -5.59 24.80 3.59
N HIS A 53 -5.49 25.41 4.77
CA HIS A 53 -5.35 24.68 6.04
C HIS A 53 -6.54 23.76 6.33
N TRP A 54 -7.72 24.04 5.78
CA TRP A 54 -8.90 23.18 5.90
C TRP A 54 -8.71 21.79 5.24
N LEU A 55 -7.70 21.60 4.38
CA LEU A 55 -7.35 20.30 3.81
C LEU A 55 -6.72 19.32 4.81
N LEU A 56 -6.35 19.77 6.02
CA LEU A 56 -5.81 18.91 7.07
C LEU A 56 -6.73 17.72 7.40
N LEU A 57 -8.04 17.97 7.50
CA LEU A 57 -9.00 16.91 7.83
C LEU A 57 -9.14 15.89 6.66
N PRO A 58 -9.35 16.32 5.40
CA PRO A 58 -9.25 15.43 4.24
C PRO A 58 -7.94 14.64 4.19
N GLN A 59 -6.78 15.27 4.47
CA GLN A 59 -5.49 14.57 4.49
C GLN A 59 -5.46 13.45 5.53
N LEU A 60 -6.00 13.66 6.74
CA LEU A 60 -6.08 12.61 7.75
C LEU A 60 -6.98 11.45 7.32
N ILE A 61 -8.09 11.73 6.65
CA ILE A 61 -8.99 10.71 6.09
C ILE A 61 -8.25 9.92 5.00
N LEU A 62 -7.55 10.60 4.10
CA LEU A 62 -6.78 9.97 3.03
C LEU A 62 -5.64 9.11 3.59
N ILE A 63 -4.90 9.60 4.60
CA ILE A 63 -3.86 8.83 5.30
C ILE A 63 -4.46 7.60 5.99
N GLY A 64 -5.64 7.72 6.62
CA GLY A 64 -6.37 6.60 7.19
C GLY A 64 -6.78 5.57 6.13
N ALA A 65 -7.27 6.02 4.98
CA ALA A 65 -7.61 5.14 3.86
C ALA A 65 -6.38 4.41 3.32
N VAL A 66 -5.26 5.10 3.11
CA VAL A 66 -3.98 4.47 2.70
C VAL A 66 -3.54 3.44 3.74
N GLY A 67 -3.62 3.76 5.04
CA GLY A 67 -3.32 2.82 6.11
C GLY A 67 -4.20 1.57 6.05
N PHE A 68 -5.50 1.75 5.86
CA PHE A 68 -6.45 0.64 5.73
C PHE A 68 -6.13 -0.27 4.56
N PHE A 69 -5.85 0.28 3.37
CA PHE A 69 -5.52 -0.54 2.20
C PHE A 69 -4.15 -1.19 2.35
N SER A 70 -3.14 -0.49 2.87
CA SER A 70 -1.82 -1.07 3.15
C SER A 70 -1.91 -2.23 4.15
N GLY A 71 -2.76 -2.11 5.18
CA GLY A 71 -3.02 -3.20 6.12
C GLY A 71 -3.68 -4.43 5.50
N ALA A 72 -4.45 -4.25 4.43
CA ALA A 72 -5.07 -5.35 3.70
C ALA A 72 -4.09 -6.10 2.78
N GLU A 73 -2.97 -5.50 2.38
CA GLU A 73 -2.03 -6.10 1.41
C GLU A 73 -1.35 -7.35 1.98
N LEU A 74 -0.81 -7.28 3.20
CA LEU A 74 -0.12 -8.40 3.87
C LEU A 74 -0.94 -9.70 3.96
N PRO A 75 -2.17 -9.72 4.52
CA PRO A 75 -2.95 -10.96 4.61
C PRO A 75 -3.37 -11.49 3.24
N LEU A 76 -3.53 -10.61 2.24
CA LEU A 76 -3.85 -11.02 0.87
C LEU A 76 -2.63 -11.65 0.18
N LEU A 77 -1.45 -11.05 0.31
CA LEU A 77 -0.19 -11.62 -0.21
C LEU A 77 0.16 -12.95 0.47
N ALA A 78 0.00 -13.03 1.79
CA ALA A 78 0.24 -14.27 2.54
C ALA A 78 -0.69 -15.43 2.10
N LYS A 79 -1.90 -15.13 1.63
CA LYS A 79 -2.82 -16.14 1.06
C LYS A 79 -2.43 -16.58 -0.35
N LEU A 80 -1.71 -15.75 -1.09
CA LEU A 80 -1.21 -16.07 -2.42
C LEU A 80 0.12 -16.85 -2.36
N SER A 81 0.90 -16.68 -1.30
CA SER A 81 2.08 -17.51 -1.04
C SER A 81 1.65 -18.92 -0.59
N SER A 82 1.93 -19.92 -1.44
CA SER A 82 1.78 -21.38 -1.30
C SER A 82 0.85 -21.95 -0.19
N PRO A 83 -0.15 -22.78 -0.55
CA PRO A 83 -1.06 -23.42 0.40
C PRO A 83 -0.42 -24.52 1.28
N GLU A 84 0.81 -24.95 1.00
CA GLU A 84 1.38 -26.16 1.61
C GLU A 84 2.03 -25.96 2.99
N ARG A 85 2.34 -24.72 3.41
CA ARG A 85 2.85 -24.41 4.77
C ARG A 85 2.48 -23.01 5.23
N LYS A 86 1.24 -22.83 5.70
CA LYS A 86 0.70 -21.52 6.15
C LYS A 86 1.57 -20.79 7.18
N GLU A 87 2.11 -21.47 8.19
CA GLU A 87 2.84 -20.79 9.28
C GLU A 87 4.24 -20.31 8.87
N ASN A 88 5.01 -21.14 8.15
CA ASN A 88 6.33 -20.73 7.66
C ASN A 88 6.25 -19.65 6.56
N ASN A 89 5.19 -19.64 5.75
CA ASN A 89 5.00 -18.62 4.71
C ASN A 89 4.70 -17.24 5.29
N ILE A 90 3.83 -17.17 6.30
CA ILE A 90 3.49 -15.89 6.93
C ILE A 90 4.74 -15.25 7.55
N ALA A 91 5.54 -16.03 8.28
CA ALA A 91 6.79 -15.54 8.86
C ALA A 91 7.78 -15.04 7.80
N GLN A 92 7.94 -15.76 6.69
CA GLN A 92 8.81 -15.33 5.59
C GLN A 92 8.30 -14.04 4.92
N VAL A 93 7.00 -13.95 4.63
CA VAL A 93 6.39 -12.74 4.05
C VAL A 93 6.56 -11.54 4.98
N LEU A 94 6.34 -11.71 6.29
CA LEU A 94 6.57 -10.67 7.30
C LEU A 94 8.04 -10.24 7.38
N ILE A 95 8.98 -11.18 7.32
CA ILE A 95 10.42 -10.85 7.33
C ILE A 95 10.77 -9.99 6.11
N TRP A 96 10.32 -10.36 4.91
CA TRP A 96 10.57 -9.59 3.70
C TRP A 96 9.90 -8.21 3.74
N ASP A 97 8.70 -8.11 4.29
CA ASP A 97 7.99 -6.85 4.48
C ASP A 97 8.71 -5.92 5.48
N TYR A 98 9.12 -6.44 6.64
CA TYR A 98 9.87 -5.67 7.62
C TYR A 98 11.26 -5.24 7.11
N LEU A 99 11.97 -6.12 6.39
CA LEU A 99 13.23 -5.75 5.76
C LEU A 99 13.00 -4.67 4.70
N GLY A 100 11.99 -4.83 3.84
CA GLY A 100 11.60 -3.83 2.85
C GLY A 100 11.25 -2.49 3.47
N MET A 101 10.49 -2.48 4.57
CA MET A 101 10.14 -1.27 5.32
C MET A 101 11.37 -0.63 5.97
N ALA A 102 12.27 -1.42 6.56
CA ALA A 102 13.48 -0.91 7.19
C ALA A 102 14.44 -0.30 6.17
N PHE A 103 14.78 -1.04 5.12
CA PHE A 103 15.61 -0.55 4.02
C PHE A 103 14.95 0.62 3.30
N GLY A 104 13.65 0.54 3.02
CA GLY A 104 12.89 1.62 2.38
C GLY A 104 12.88 2.89 3.22
N SER A 105 12.70 2.80 4.53
CA SER A 105 12.70 3.95 5.45
C SER A 105 14.08 4.58 5.58
N LEU A 106 15.14 3.76 5.70
CA LEU A 106 16.52 4.24 5.75
C LEU A 106 16.93 4.89 4.44
N PHE A 107 16.69 4.21 3.32
CA PHE A 107 16.99 4.72 1.99
C PHE A 107 16.19 5.98 1.68
N PHE A 108 14.93 6.05 2.13
CA PHE A 108 14.12 7.25 2.01
C PHE A 108 14.71 8.42 2.79
N GLY A 109 14.94 8.26 4.11
CA GLY A 109 15.37 9.35 4.98
C GLY A 109 16.77 9.87 4.68
N PHE A 110 17.71 8.96 4.38
CA PHE A 110 19.12 9.32 4.21
C PHE A 110 19.53 9.60 2.76
N TYR A 111 18.83 9.03 1.76
CA TYR A 111 19.24 9.14 0.36
C TYR A 111 18.18 9.81 -0.50
N ILE A 112 16.98 9.22 -0.64
CA ILE A 112 15.97 9.73 -1.57
C ILE A 112 15.55 11.15 -1.19
N LEU A 113 15.23 11.39 0.09
CA LEU A 113 14.77 12.70 0.54
C LEU A 113 15.85 13.78 0.39
N GLN A 114 17.11 13.46 0.68
CA GLN A 114 18.21 14.41 0.63
C GLN A 114 18.66 14.71 -0.81
N THR A 115 18.72 13.69 -1.67
CA THR A 115 19.26 13.84 -3.03
C THR A 115 18.20 14.25 -4.05
N TRP A 116 16.97 13.74 -3.91
CA TRP A 116 15.92 13.88 -4.92
C TRP A 116 14.68 14.64 -4.43
N GLY A 117 14.60 14.89 -3.11
CA GLY A 117 13.48 15.58 -2.49
C GLY A 117 12.16 14.78 -2.52
N VAL A 118 11.11 15.44 -2.07
CA VAL A 118 9.79 14.82 -1.85
C VAL A 118 9.12 14.37 -3.17
N TYR A 119 9.49 14.96 -4.31
CA TYR A 119 8.80 14.72 -5.60
C TYR A 119 9.18 13.41 -6.28
N ILE A 120 10.48 13.12 -6.42
CA ILE A 120 10.92 11.83 -6.98
C ILE A 120 10.52 10.68 -6.06
N THR A 121 10.49 10.91 -4.75
CA THR A 121 9.97 9.93 -3.79
C THR A 121 8.56 9.49 -4.16
N PHE A 122 7.68 10.44 -4.46
CA PHE A 122 6.30 10.14 -4.84
C PHE A 122 6.20 9.36 -6.15
N ALA A 123 7.02 9.73 -7.15
CA ALA A 123 7.09 8.98 -8.41
C ALA A 123 7.55 7.53 -8.20
N LEU A 124 8.52 7.29 -7.31
CA LEU A 124 8.98 5.95 -6.97
C LEU A 124 7.90 5.13 -6.24
N LEU A 125 7.15 5.76 -5.32
CA LEU A 125 6.07 5.12 -4.56
C LEU A 125 4.86 4.76 -5.43
N LEU A 126 4.49 5.63 -6.37
CA LEU A 126 3.49 5.29 -7.39
C LEU A 126 4.00 4.25 -8.37
N GLY A 127 5.27 4.33 -8.75
CA GLY A 127 5.92 3.35 -9.62
C GLY A 127 5.88 1.94 -9.03
N SER A 128 6.16 1.79 -7.73
CA SER A 128 6.08 0.48 -7.06
C SER A 128 4.65 -0.07 -7.04
N HIS A 129 3.64 0.76 -6.77
CA HIS A 129 2.23 0.34 -6.83
C HIS A 129 1.81 -0.05 -8.25
N ALA A 130 2.23 0.71 -9.27
CA ALA A 130 1.95 0.40 -10.67
C ALA A 130 2.60 -0.93 -11.09
N LEU A 131 3.85 -1.19 -10.68
CA LEU A 131 4.52 -2.47 -10.93
C LEU A 131 3.82 -3.63 -10.24
N LEU A 132 3.39 -3.46 -8.99
CA LEU A 132 2.62 -4.48 -8.27
C LEU A 132 1.26 -4.75 -8.92
N LEU A 133 0.58 -3.70 -9.41
CA LEU A 133 -0.66 -3.85 -10.19
C LEU A 133 -0.41 -4.65 -11.47
N ILE A 134 0.61 -4.28 -12.25
CA ILE A 134 0.98 -4.99 -13.48
C ILE A 134 1.28 -6.45 -13.17
N TRP A 135 2.09 -6.73 -12.14
CA TRP A 135 2.40 -8.08 -11.72
C TRP A 135 1.13 -8.86 -11.36
N ALA A 136 0.24 -8.26 -10.57
CA ALA A 136 -1.03 -8.86 -10.16
C ALA A 136 -1.94 -9.15 -11.36
N PHE A 137 -1.95 -8.29 -12.39
CA PHE A 137 -2.68 -8.54 -13.63
C PHE A 137 -2.07 -9.67 -14.46
N LEU A 138 -0.74 -9.71 -14.60
CA LEU A 138 -0.02 -10.72 -15.39
C LEU A 138 -0.08 -12.12 -14.78
N HIS A 139 -0.10 -12.24 -13.45
CA HIS A 139 -0.09 -13.53 -12.76
C HIS A 139 -1.47 -13.98 -12.29
N THR A 140 -2.54 -13.39 -12.81
CA THR A 140 -3.89 -13.93 -12.62
C THR A 140 -4.14 -15.00 -13.69
N PRO A 141 -4.35 -16.28 -13.33
CA PRO A 141 -4.82 -17.26 -14.30
C PRO A 141 -6.14 -16.77 -14.87
N ARG A 142 -6.27 -16.72 -16.21
CA ARG A 142 -7.55 -16.51 -16.90
C ARG A 142 -8.52 -17.58 -16.38
N GLN A 143 -9.49 -17.19 -15.55
CA GLN A 143 -10.63 -18.05 -15.21
C GLN A 143 -11.67 -18.10 -16.34
N ASP A 144 -11.36 -17.53 -17.51
CA ASP A 144 -12.23 -17.51 -18.68
C ASP A 144 -11.95 -18.71 -19.58
N ALA A 145 -12.29 -19.92 -19.10
CA ALA A 145 -12.31 -21.11 -19.93
C ALA A 145 -13.27 -22.19 -19.41
N HIS A 146 -14.41 -21.83 -18.81
CA HIS A 146 -15.52 -22.76 -18.59
C HIS A 146 -16.86 -22.00 -18.63
N ILE A 147 -17.37 -21.80 -19.84
CA ILE A 147 -18.82 -21.77 -20.14
C ILE A 147 -19.05 -22.91 -21.12
#